data_AF-A0A6L9U698-F1
#
_entry.id   AF-A0A6L9U698-F1
#
_cell.length_a   1.000
_cell.length_b   1.000
_cell.length_c   1.000
_cell.angle_alpha   90.00
_cell.angle_beta   90.00
_cell.angle_gamma   90.00
#
_symmetry.space_group_name_H-M   'P 1'
#
loop_
_entity.id
_entity.type
_entity.pdbx_description
1 polymer ?
#
loop_
_entity_poly.entity_id
_entity_poly.type
_entity_poly.pdbx_seq_one_letter_code
_entity_poly.pdbx_strand_id
1 'polypeptide(L)'
;MKVFASIRRWLADVRYRRLVHQVALHHHRAGAIAPYAIAAHELYLRRKLEDFRDFASQRYIEERSLTLNEIKQEWLNLVVKPMAKSEFTRDDAKALKAAIVAIGHNEAFVGEARAVYQDDLRQAIDSAKQGSVYKPSSV
;
A
#
# COMPACT_ATOMS: atom_id res chain seq x y z
N MET A 1 -31.46 -14.56 4.47
CA MET A 1 -30.07 -14.07 4.53
C MET A 1 -29.85 -12.58 4.15
N LYS A 2 -30.87 -11.80 3.73
CA LYS A 2 -30.68 -10.37 3.36
C LYS A 2 -30.49 -9.44 4.57
N VAL A 3 -31.18 -9.71 5.68
CA VAL A 3 -31.12 -8.88 6.90
C VAL A 3 -29.71 -8.86 7.51
N PHE A 4 -29.03 -10.01 7.59
CA PHE A 4 -27.66 -10.10 8.10
C PHE A 4 -26.66 -9.31 7.24
N ALA A 5 -26.82 -9.31 5.91
CA ALA A 5 -25.99 -8.50 5.02
C ALA A 5 -26.23 -6.99 5.23
N SER A 6 -27.49 -6.58 5.40
CA SER A 6 -27.84 -5.18 5.71
C SER A 6 -27.27 -4.73 7.04
N ILE A 7 -27.36 -5.54 8.09
CA ILE A 7 -26.77 -5.23 9.42
C ILE A 7 -25.25 -5.11 9.32
N ARG A 8 -24.57 -6.03 8.61
CA ARG A 8 -23.11 -5.95 8.40
C ARG A 8 -22.72 -4.67 7.66
N ARG A 9 -23.46 -4.32 6.61
CA ARG A 9 -23.22 -3.08 5.85
C ARG A 9 -23.43 -1.84 6.71
N TRP A 10 -24.48 -1.81 7.53
CA TRP A 10 -24.74 -0.72 8.45
C TRP A 10 -23.62 -0.56 9.48
N LEU A 11 -23.17 -1.67 10.10
CA LEU A 11 -22.04 -1.64 11.03
C LEU A 11 -20.74 -1.16 10.37
N ALA A 12 -20.47 -1.58 9.13
CA ALA A 12 -19.32 -1.11 8.37
C ALA A 12 -19.39 0.40 8.10
N ASP A 13 -20.58 0.91 7.71
CA ASP A 13 -20.79 2.35 7.49
C ASP A 13 -20.61 3.16 8.77
N VAL A 14 -21.16 2.70 9.91
CA VAL A 14 -20.95 3.35 11.22
C VAL A 14 -19.47 3.41 11.59
N ARG A 15 -18.72 2.32 11.38
CA ARG A 15 -17.28 2.27 11.64
C ARG A 15 -16.52 3.24 10.74
N TYR A 16 -16.86 3.28 9.46
CA TYR A 16 -16.25 4.19 8.49
C TYR A 16 -16.48 5.65 8.87
N ARG A 17 -17.72 6.04 9.21
CA ARG A 17 -18.03 7.41 9.65
C ARG A 17 -17.27 7.82 10.91
N ARG A 18 -17.13 6.92 11.88
CA ARG A 18 -16.33 7.17 13.10
C ARG A 18 -14.87 7.39 12.77
N LEU A 19 -14.30 6.56 11.88
CA LEU A 19 -12.92 6.72 11.44
C LEU A 19 -12.70 8.05 10.71
N VAL A 20 -13.56 8.39 9.75
CA VAL A 20 -13.54 9.68 9.04
C VAL A 20 -13.59 10.84 10.04
N HIS A 21 -14.49 10.77 11.03
CA HIS A 21 -14.61 11.79 12.05
C HIS A 21 -13.35 11.93 12.90
N GLN A 22 -12.72 10.83 13.31
CA GLN A 22 -11.48 10.85 14.09
C GLN A 22 -10.32 11.51 13.32
N VAL A 23 -10.16 11.16 12.04
CA VAL A 23 -9.13 11.76 11.18
C VAL A 23 -9.45 13.24 10.94
N ALA A 24 -10.71 13.58 10.69
CA ALA A 24 -11.13 14.97 10.53
C ALA A 24 -10.85 15.80 11.80
N LEU A 25 -11.11 15.26 12.99
CA LEU A 25 -10.79 15.93 14.26
C LEU A 25 -9.29 16.17 14.42
N HIS A 26 -8.45 15.23 13.99
CA HIS A 26 -7.00 15.41 13.99
C HIS A 26 -6.59 16.61 13.12
N HIS A 27 -7.08 16.67 11.87
CA HIS A 27 -6.79 17.79 10.95
C HIS A 27 -7.39 19.11 11.40
N HIS A 28 -8.59 19.09 11.99
CA HIS A 28 -9.20 20.28 12.58
C HIS A 28 -8.32 20.87 13.69
N ARG A 29 -7.78 20.01 14.58
CA ARG A 29 -6.84 20.45 15.63
C ARG A 29 -5.52 20.97 15.06
N ALA A 30 -5.12 20.50 13.88
CA ALA A 30 -3.95 21.00 13.15
C ALA A 30 -4.24 22.30 12.36
N GLY A 31 -5.45 22.85 12.41
CA GLY A 31 -5.82 24.12 11.75
C GLY A 31 -6.32 23.98 10.31
N ALA A 32 -6.73 22.78 9.88
CA ALA A 32 -7.29 22.60 8.55
C ALA A 32 -8.63 23.33 8.36
N ILE A 33 -8.77 24.04 7.23
CA ILE A 33 -10.00 24.76 6.85
C ILE A 33 -11.14 23.78 6.51
N ALA A 34 -10.82 22.66 5.84
CA ALA A 34 -11.79 21.66 5.41
C ALA A 34 -11.40 20.24 5.93
N PRO A 35 -11.51 19.99 7.24
CA PRO A 35 -10.96 18.79 7.87
C PRO A 35 -11.56 17.48 7.36
N TYR A 36 -12.84 17.47 6.99
CA TYR A 36 -13.51 16.29 6.45
C TYR A 36 -13.09 15.96 5.01
N ALA A 37 -12.81 16.98 4.19
CA ALA A 37 -12.29 16.77 2.85
C ALA A 37 -10.89 16.15 2.93
N ILE A 38 -10.02 16.70 3.77
CA ILE A 38 -8.67 16.17 4.01
C ILE A 38 -8.73 14.74 4.56
N ALA A 39 -9.63 14.47 5.50
CA ALA A 39 -9.81 13.11 6.03
C ALA A 39 -10.24 12.11 4.94
N ALA A 40 -11.11 12.52 4.02
CA ALA A 40 -11.50 11.67 2.90
C ALA A 40 -10.32 11.37 1.97
N HIS A 41 -9.52 12.38 1.62
CA HIS A 41 -8.29 12.21 0.82
C HIS A 41 -7.28 11.28 1.52
N GLU A 42 -7.05 11.48 2.82
CA GLU A 42 -6.12 10.64 3.57
C GLU A 42 -6.56 9.18 3.61
N LEU A 43 -7.85 8.92 3.89
CA LEU A 43 -8.36 7.55 3.91
C LEU A 43 -8.30 6.90 2.53
N TYR A 44 -8.56 7.67 1.47
CA TYR A 44 -8.39 7.20 0.10
C TYR A 44 -6.93 6.81 -0.18
N LEU A 45 -5.97 7.66 0.18
CA LEU A 45 -4.54 7.39 0.01
C LEU A 45 -4.08 6.19 0.83
N ARG A 46 -4.51 6.07 2.10
CA ARG A 46 -4.22 4.91 2.95
C ARG A 46 -4.68 3.60 2.31
N ARG A 47 -5.90 3.57 1.79
CA ARG A 47 -6.43 2.41 1.05
C ARG A 47 -5.58 2.10 -0.18
N LYS A 48 -5.15 3.11 -0.94
CA LYS A 48 -4.28 2.91 -2.11
C LYS A 48 -2.90 2.37 -1.74
N LEU A 49 -2.38 2.70 -0.57
CA LEU A 49 -1.14 2.14 -0.04
C LEU A 49 -1.31 0.68 0.40
N GLU A 50 -2.47 0.33 0.96
CA GLU A 50 -2.83 -1.07 1.22
C GLU A 50 -2.94 -1.86 -0.08
N ASP A 51 -3.66 -1.33 -1.09
CA ASP A 51 -3.76 -1.96 -2.42
C ASP A 51 -2.36 -2.18 -3.03
N PHE A 52 -1.43 -1.22 -2.87
CA PHE A 52 -0.05 -1.38 -3.34
C PHE A 52 0.69 -2.50 -2.60
N ARG A 53 0.54 -2.62 -1.27
CA ARG A 53 1.20 -3.67 -0.49
C ARG A 53 0.73 -5.05 -0.88
N ASP A 54 -0.57 -5.21 -1.11
CA ASP A 54 -1.15 -6.46 -1.60
C ASP A 54 -0.61 -6.79 -3.00
N PHE A 55 -0.61 -5.80 -3.90
CA PHE A 55 -0.02 -5.93 -5.24
C PHE A 55 1.46 -6.30 -5.19
N ALA A 56 2.27 -5.60 -4.39
CA ALA A 56 3.70 -5.84 -4.29
C ALA A 56 4.01 -7.23 -3.71
N SER A 57 3.21 -7.65 -2.72
CA SER A 57 3.33 -8.99 -2.12
C SER A 57 3.01 -10.08 -3.13
N GLN A 58 1.94 -9.91 -3.91
CA GLN A 58 1.57 -10.84 -4.96
C GLN A 58 2.65 -10.89 -6.05
N ARG A 59 3.07 -9.74 -6.60
CA ARG A 59 4.09 -9.68 -7.67
C ARG A 59 5.42 -10.28 -7.22
N TYR A 60 5.82 -10.08 -5.96
CA TYR A 60 7.05 -10.69 -5.44
C TYR A 60 6.94 -12.22 -5.34
N ILE A 61 5.79 -12.76 -4.93
CA ILE A 61 5.58 -14.22 -4.89
C ILE A 61 5.59 -14.80 -6.31
N GLU A 62 4.94 -14.12 -7.25
CA GLU A 62 4.89 -14.53 -8.66
C GLU A 62 6.27 -14.49 -9.33
N GLU A 63 7.08 -13.47 -9.04
CA GLU A 63 8.37 -13.26 -9.70
C GLU A 63 9.41 -12.70 -8.72
N ARG A 64 10.08 -13.60 -7.99
CA ARG A 64 11.06 -13.26 -6.95
C ARG A 64 12.34 -12.59 -7.44
N SER A 65 12.58 -12.59 -8.76
CA SER A 65 13.71 -11.87 -9.37
C SER A 65 13.47 -10.37 -9.46
N LEU A 66 12.22 -9.91 -9.35
CA LEU A 66 11.92 -8.48 -9.43
C LEU A 66 12.44 -7.73 -8.22
N THR A 67 13.10 -6.62 -8.47
CA THR A 67 13.45 -5.64 -7.44
C THR A 67 12.21 -4.86 -7.01
N LEU A 68 12.22 -4.37 -5.77
CA LEU A 68 11.14 -3.52 -5.27
C LEU A 68 10.94 -2.26 -6.16
N ASN A 69 12.00 -1.73 -6.76
CA ASN A 69 11.89 -0.57 -7.63
C ASN A 69 11.12 -0.90 -8.92
N GLU A 70 11.29 -2.09 -9.48
CA GLU A 70 10.53 -2.53 -10.66
C GLU A 70 9.06 -2.71 -10.31
N ILE A 71 8.75 -3.36 -9.19
CA ILE A 71 7.38 -3.53 -8.69
C ILE A 71 6.71 -2.16 -8.44
N LYS A 72 7.44 -1.21 -7.83
CA LYS A 72 6.97 0.17 -7.66
C LYS A 72 6.67 0.84 -8.99
N GLN A 73 7.56 0.73 -9.97
CA GLN A 73 7.35 1.35 -11.29
C GLN A 73 6.14 0.75 -12.00
N GLU A 74 5.94 -0.57 -11.89
CA GLU A 74 4.75 -1.24 -12.42
C GLU A 74 3.48 -0.63 -11.82
N TRP A 75 3.40 -0.51 -10.49
CA TRP A 75 2.28 0.13 -9.81
C TRP A 75 2.07 1.59 -10.22
N LEU A 76 3.15 2.39 -10.28
CA LEU A 76 3.09 3.79 -10.68
C LEU A 76 2.54 3.95 -12.10
N ASN A 77 2.87 3.04 -13.01
CA ASN A 77 2.36 3.05 -14.37
C ASN A 77 0.90 2.62 -14.47
N LEU A 78 0.50 1.60 -13.71
CA LEU A 78 -0.85 1.03 -13.75
C LEU A 78 -1.88 1.92 -13.03
N VAL A 79 -1.51 2.56 -11.93
CA VAL A 79 -2.45 3.27 -11.05
C VAL A 79 -2.21 4.77 -11.03
N VAL A 80 -1.00 5.20 -10.71
CA VAL A 80 -0.71 6.62 -10.46
C VAL A 80 -0.73 7.45 -11.75
N LYS A 81 -0.17 6.92 -12.84
CA LYS A 81 -0.13 7.62 -14.13
C LYS A 81 -1.55 7.86 -14.69
N PRO A 82 -2.49 6.91 -14.66
CA PRO A 82 -3.89 7.19 -14.98
C PRO A 82 -4.54 8.22 -14.05
N MET A 83 -4.34 8.13 -12.74
CA MET A 83 -4.90 9.10 -11.78
C MET A 83 -4.41 10.53 -12.05
N ALA A 84 -3.14 10.70 -12.45
CA ALA A 84 -2.57 12.02 -12.73
C ALA A 84 -3.20 12.74 -13.94
N LYS A 85 -3.88 11.99 -14.83
CA LYS A 85 -4.55 12.56 -16.02
C LYS A 85 -5.84 13.31 -15.66
N SER A 86 -6.49 12.95 -14.56
CA SER A 86 -7.72 13.61 -14.10
C SER A 86 -7.38 14.79 -13.19
N GLU A 87 -8.01 15.94 -13.41
CA GLU A 87 -7.82 17.13 -12.57
C GLU A 87 -8.29 16.90 -11.14
N PHE A 88 -9.30 16.06 -10.94
CA PHE A 88 -9.86 15.75 -9.62
C PHE A 88 -8.95 14.87 -8.75
N THR A 89 -8.04 14.11 -9.37
CA THR A 89 -7.18 13.14 -8.65
C THR A 89 -5.69 13.41 -8.82
N ARG A 90 -5.34 14.55 -9.44
CA ARG A 90 -3.94 14.90 -9.73
C ARG A 90 -3.12 15.09 -8.46
N ASP A 91 -3.68 15.77 -7.47
CA ASP A 91 -2.99 16.01 -6.19
C ASP A 91 -2.84 14.71 -5.39
N ASP A 92 -3.88 13.86 -5.38
CA ASP A 92 -3.81 12.52 -4.80
C ASP A 92 -2.74 11.66 -5.49
N ALA A 93 -2.64 11.74 -6.82
CA ALA A 93 -1.61 11.02 -7.58
C ALA A 93 -0.19 11.49 -7.21
N LYS A 94 0.00 12.80 -6.99
CA LYS A 94 1.29 13.36 -6.53
C LYS A 94 1.64 12.86 -5.14
N ALA A 95 0.69 12.90 -4.20
CA ALA A 95 0.87 12.41 -2.84
C ALA A 95 1.15 10.90 -2.82
N LEU A 96 0.39 10.11 -3.59
CA LEU A 96 0.56 8.67 -3.68
C LEU A 96 1.93 8.32 -4.30
N LYS A 97 2.36 9.00 -5.35
CA LYS A 97 3.70 8.81 -5.93
C LYS A 97 4.80 8.99 -4.89
N ALA A 98 4.74 10.08 -4.13
CA ALA A 98 5.73 10.38 -3.10
C ALA A 98 5.76 9.29 -2.02
N ALA A 99 4.58 8.85 -1.56
CA ALA A 99 4.46 7.78 -0.57
C ALA A 99 5.03 6.45 -1.08
N ILE A 100 4.68 6.02 -2.30
CA ILE A 100 5.17 4.76 -2.90
C ILE A 100 6.69 4.76 -3.07
N VAL A 101 7.27 5.89 -3.51
CA VAL A 101 8.72 6.02 -3.64
C VAL A 101 9.40 5.86 -2.28
N ALA A 102 8.84 6.45 -1.22
CA ALA A 102 9.39 6.42 0.13
C ALA A 102 9.29 5.06 0.84
N ILE A 103 8.37 4.17 0.44
CA ILE A 103 8.20 2.85 1.07
C ILE A 103 9.49 2.02 0.97
N GLY A 104 10.04 1.58 2.10
CA GLY A 104 11.18 0.66 2.14
C GLY A 104 10.76 -0.81 1.96
N HIS A 105 11.75 -1.69 1.75
CA HIS A 105 11.53 -3.14 1.61
C HIS A 105 10.78 -3.76 2.80
N ASN A 106 11.05 -3.30 4.02
CA ASN A 106 10.42 -3.81 5.25
C ASN A 106 8.91 -3.51 5.34
N GLU A 107 8.41 -2.55 4.57
CA GLU A 107 7.03 -2.06 4.62
C GLU A 107 6.24 -2.36 3.33
N ALA A 108 6.92 -2.83 2.28
CA ALA A 108 6.33 -3.11 0.98
C ALA A 108 5.54 -4.43 0.96
N PHE A 109 6.03 -5.44 1.67
CA PHE A 109 5.48 -6.79 1.65
C PHE A 109 4.69 -7.12 2.92
N VAL A 110 3.58 -7.83 2.76
CA VAL A 110 2.68 -8.27 3.84
C VAL A 110 2.46 -9.78 3.80
N GLY A 111 2.01 -10.35 4.92
CA GLY A 111 1.66 -11.77 5.01
C GLY A 111 2.83 -12.71 4.66
N GLU A 112 2.54 -13.71 3.83
CA GLU A 112 3.48 -14.73 3.38
C GLU A 112 4.66 -14.15 2.61
N ALA A 113 4.42 -13.17 1.71
CA ALA A 113 5.47 -12.53 0.94
C ALA A 113 6.54 -11.90 1.83
N ARG A 114 6.13 -11.33 2.98
CA ARG A 114 7.07 -10.78 3.97
C ARG A 114 7.94 -11.86 4.60
N ALA A 115 7.36 -13.01 4.93
CA ALA A 115 8.10 -14.13 5.52
C ALA A 115 9.12 -14.69 4.51
N VAL A 116 8.69 -14.90 3.27
CA VAL A 116 9.55 -15.33 2.16
C VAL A 116 10.69 -14.35 1.94
N TYR A 117 10.40 -13.04 1.87
CA TYR A 117 11.43 -12.01 1.68
C TYR A 117 12.48 -12.01 2.79
N GLN A 118 12.06 -12.23 4.05
CA GLN A 118 13.00 -12.31 5.17
C GLN A 118 13.90 -13.55 5.09
N ASP A 119 13.36 -14.69 4.66
CA ASP A 119 14.16 -15.90 4.46
C ASP A 119 15.09 -15.76 3.25
N ASP A 120 14.63 -15.19 2.14
CA ASP A 120 15.45 -14.86 0.98
C ASP A 120 16.63 -13.95 1.38
N LEU A 121 16.39 -12.94 2.23
CA LEU A 121 17.45 -12.08 2.76
C LEU A 121 18.47 -12.86 3.61
N ARG A 122 18.01 -13.78 4.46
CA ARG A 122 18.91 -14.62 5.27
C ARG A 122 19.76 -15.52 4.40
N GLN A 123 19.14 -16.20 3.43
CA GLN A 123 19.84 -17.06 2.49
C GLN A 123 20.84 -16.26 1.65
N ALA A 124 20.47 -15.06 1.20
CA ALA A 124 21.37 -14.20 0.46
C ALA A 124 22.61 -13.79 1.28
N ILE A 125 22.42 -13.46 2.56
CA ILE A 125 23.52 -13.14 3.47
C ILE A 125 24.42 -14.37 3.67
N ASP A 126 23.85 -15.56 3.86
CA ASP A 126 24.62 -16.77 4.09
C ASP A 126 25.37 -17.24 2.84
N SER A 127 24.77 -17.13 1.66
CA SER A 127 25.46 -17.31 0.37
C SER A 127 26.63 -16.35 0.21
N ALA A 128 26.43 -15.06 0.53
CA ALA A 128 27.47 -14.04 0.45
C ALA A 128 28.66 -14.34 1.39
N LYS A 129 28.39 -14.80 2.62
CA LYS A 129 29.45 -15.24 3.55
C LYS A 129 30.24 -16.44 3.03
N GLN A 130 29.61 -17.30 2.24
CA GLN A 130 30.23 -18.48 1.65
C GLN A 130 30.91 -18.19 0.30
N GLY A 131 30.87 -16.94 -0.18
CA GLY A 131 31.44 -16.54 -1.48
C GLY A 131 30.65 -17.05 -2.68
N SER A 132 29.38 -17.43 -2.49
CA SER A 132 28.49 -17.90 -3.57
C SER A 132 27.44 -16.86 -3.93
N VAL A 133 26.89 -16.94 -5.15
CA VAL A 133 25.83 -16.06 -5.63
C VAL A 133 24.48 -16.63 -5.23
N TYR A 134 23.70 -15.86 -4.46
CA TYR A 134 22.32 -16.20 -4.15
C TYR A 134 21.46 -16.22 -5.41
N LYS A 135 20.71 -17.31 -5.59
CA LYS A 135 19.67 -17.41 -6.61
C LYS A 135 18.35 -17.69 -5.91
N PRO A 136 17.38 -16.77 -5.94
CA PRO A 136 16.07 -17.02 -5.36
C PRO A 136 15.41 -18.22 -6.06
N SER A 137 14.71 -19.05 -5.28
CA SER A 137 13.96 -20.17 -5.84
C SER A 137 12.85 -19.66 -6.76
N SER A 138 12.86 -20.06 -8.02
CA SER A 138 11.68 -19.93 -8.88
C SER A 138 10.59 -20.84 -8.32
N VAL A 139 9.46 -20.26 -7.89
CA VAL A 139 8.25 -21.02 -7.56
C VAL A 139 7.61 -21.54 -8.84
#